data_AF-A0A383CXU4-F1
#
_entry.id   AF-A0A383CXU4-F1
#
_cell.length_a   1.000
_cell.length_b   1.000
_cell.length_c   1.000
_cell.angle_alpha   90.00
_cell.angle_beta   90.00
_cell.angle_gamma   90.00
#
_symmetry.space_group_name_H-M   'P 1'
#
loop_
_entity.id
_entity.type
_entity.pdbx_description
1 polymer ?
#
loop_
_entity_poly.entity_id
_entity_poly.type
_entity_poly.pdbx_seq_one_letter_code
_entity_poly.pdbx_strand_id
1 'polypeptide(L)'
;MKMREMKRVTFDVVHLIDRSMSAETKAWETLIGTWTAPSATQWEKGAYRRKTITPYTEVFELFDAEGKVIDRQKKPLSIEVINGINYFTIYPPNNEASFPFKIVDGKWYENMRGMLSNNSEKPDQFLVYKKTDQPVFSDKSSFTKKGEDVELVKAIIENYAAGKIDDYLALFTKDAKVTHNNNEPITISELAKTHRVHHEQIAGPVKILSSNYEVVATANGNKYGHAW
;
A
#
# COMPACT_ATOMS: atom_id res chain seq x y z
N MET A 1 17.92 -0.11 -31.70
CA MET A 1 17.17 -0.85 -30.66
C MET A 1 16.22 0.13 -30.00
N LYS A 2 14.90 0.05 -30.24
CA LYS A 2 13.91 0.96 -29.62
C LYS A 2 13.56 0.43 -28.23
N MET A 3 13.89 1.17 -27.17
CA MET A 3 13.37 0.88 -25.83
C MET A 3 11.85 1.02 -25.85
N ARG A 4 11.14 -0.02 -25.39
CA ARG A 4 9.69 0.03 -25.20
C ARG A 4 9.42 0.82 -23.93
N GLU A 5 8.73 1.93 -24.05
CA GLU A 5 8.23 2.72 -22.93
C GLU A 5 7.08 1.95 -22.28
N MET A 6 7.22 1.55 -21.02
CA MET A 6 6.09 1.03 -20.24
C MET A 6 5.22 2.20 -19.79
N LYS A 7 4.08 2.39 -20.47
CA LYS A 7 2.98 3.20 -19.95
C LYS A 7 2.29 2.43 -18.83
N ARG A 8 1.74 3.17 -17.86
CA ARG A 8 1.01 2.68 -16.67
C ARG A 8 0.27 1.37 -16.98
N VAL A 9 0.81 0.26 -16.46
CA VAL A 9 0.19 -1.06 -16.58
C VAL A 9 -0.74 -1.20 -15.39
N THR A 10 -2.05 -1.20 -15.64
CA THR A 10 -3.04 -1.60 -14.64
C THR A 10 -3.10 -3.12 -14.69
N PHE A 11 -2.69 -3.77 -13.62
CA PHE A 11 -2.86 -5.22 -13.48
C PHE A 11 -4.15 -5.47 -12.74
N ASP A 12 -5.06 -6.24 -13.33
CA ASP A 12 -6.11 -6.91 -12.57
C ASP A 12 -5.47 -8.13 -11.90
N VAL A 13 -5.58 -8.21 -10.58
CA VAL A 13 -5.08 -9.36 -9.83
C VAL A 13 -6.05 -10.52 -10.05
N VAL A 14 -5.75 -11.38 -11.03
CA VAL A 14 -6.60 -12.54 -11.39
C VAL A 14 -6.42 -13.71 -10.43
N HIS A 15 -5.30 -13.77 -9.71
CA HIS A 15 -5.01 -14.79 -8.71
C HIS A 15 -4.21 -14.18 -7.56
N LEU A 16 -4.80 -14.12 -6.37
CA LEU A 16 -4.09 -13.79 -5.15
C LEU A 16 -3.76 -15.12 -4.46
N ILE A 17 -2.47 -15.46 -4.37
CA ILE A 17 -2.04 -16.54 -3.48
C ILE A 17 -2.46 -16.12 -2.07
N ASP A 18 -2.96 -17.05 -1.26
CA ASP A 18 -3.17 -16.79 0.16
C ASP A 18 -1.88 -16.20 0.75
N ARG A 19 -1.96 -14.92 1.13
CA ARG A 19 -0.84 -14.14 1.66
C ARG A 19 -0.21 -14.82 2.87
N SER A 20 -0.99 -15.60 3.63
CA SER A 20 -0.51 -16.38 4.77
C SER A 20 0.37 -17.58 4.38
N MET A 21 0.48 -17.92 3.08
CA MET A 21 1.33 -19.00 2.59
C MET A 21 2.63 -18.54 1.91
N SER A 22 2.74 -17.27 1.49
CA SER A 22 3.98 -16.77 0.87
C SER A 22 5.04 -16.45 1.92
N ALA A 23 6.23 -17.03 1.75
CA ALA A 23 7.37 -16.77 2.62
C ALA A 23 7.81 -15.29 2.54
N GLU A 24 7.74 -14.70 1.34
CA GLU A 24 8.02 -13.30 1.07
C GLU A 24 7.00 -12.40 1.78
N THR A 25 5.72 -12.77 1.78
CA THR A 25 4.68 -11.99 2.45
C THR A 25 4.90 -11.98 3.96
N LYS A 26 5.22 -13.13 4.58
CA LYS A 26 5.61 -13.19 6.00
C LYS A 26 6.88 -12.38 6.29
N ALA A 27 7.87 -12.43 5.39
CA ALA A 27 9.09 -11.63 5.53
C ALA A 27 8.79 -10.12 5.46
N TRP A 28 7.88 -9.70 4.57
CA TRP A 28 7.40 -8.31 4.51
C TRP A 28 6.68 -7.90 5.79
N GLU A 29 5.73 -8.69 6.28
CA GLU A 29 4.97 -8.40 7.51
C GLU A 29 5.89 -8.18 8.72
N THR A 30 6.98 -8.95 8.81
CA THR A 30 7.96 -8.80 9.90
C THR A 30 8.88 -7.60 9.72
N LEU A 31 9.31 -7.30 8.48
CA LEU A 31 10.26 -6.23 8.15
C LEU A 31 9.63 -4.83 8.10
N ILE A 32 8.34 -4.71 7.78
CA ILE A 32 7.66 -3.41 7.74
C ILE A 32 7.70 -2.75 9.13
N GLY A 33 8.08 -1.47 9.14
CA GLY A 33 8.31 -0.68 10.35
C GLY A 33 9.48 0.26 10.21
N THR A 34 9.79 0.98 11.29
CA THR A 34 11.03 1.75 11.37
C THR A 34 12.00 1.14 12.34
N TRP A 35 13.25 1.20 11.93
CA TRP A 35 14.35 0.47 12.50
C TRP A 35 15.52 1.42 12.72
N THR A 36 16.09 1.42 13.93
CA THR A 36 17.23 2.29 14.28
C THR A 36 18.42 1.46 14.69
N ALA A 37 19.61 1.82 14.21
CA ALA A 37 20.88 1.25 14.61
C ALA A 37 21.93 2.36 14.79
N PRO A 38 23.00 2.13 15.57
CA PRO A 38 24.18 3.00 15.53
C PRO A 38 24.76 3.08 14.11
N SER A 39 25.42 4.20 13.79
CA SER A 39 26.11 4.29 12.50
C SER A 39 27.39 3.45 12.51
N ALA A 40 27.50 2.48 11.60
CA ALA A 40 28.71 1.65 11.42
C ALA A 40 29.86 2.36 10.69
N THR A 41 29.62 3.53 10.08
CA THR A 41 30.54 4.13 9.10
C THR A 41 30.93 5.57 9.41
N GLN A 42 30.52 6.12 10.57
CA GLN A 42 30.88 7.49 10.95
C GLN A 42 31.82 7.55 12.13
N TRP A 43 32.73 8.52 12.03
CA TRP A 43 33.78 8.83 13.00
C TRP A 43 33.25 9.52 14.27
N GLU A 44 31.98 9.94 14.27
CA GLU A 44 31.33 10.62 15.39
C GLU A 44 30.62 9.64 16.31
N LYS A 45 31.09 9.58 17.55
CA LYS A 45 30.48 8.79 18.63
C LYS A 45 29.09 9.34 18.92
N GLY A 46 28.04 8.55 18.67
CA GLY A 46 26.65 8.92 18.94
C GLY A 46 25.79 9.06 17.68
N ALA A 47 26.40 9.13 16.49
CA ALA A 47 25.67 9.11 15.23
C ALA A 47 24.88 7.81 15.04
N TYR A 48 23.69 7.91 14.45
CA TYR A 48 22.79 6.78 14.27
C TYR A 48 22.11 6.83 12.91
N ARG A 49 21.56 5.68 12.50
CA ARG A 49 20.84 5.51 11.23
C ARG A 49 19.44 4.99 11.48
N ARG A 50 18.53 5.37 10.61
CA ARG A 50 17.13 4.94 10.61
C ARG A 50 16.76 4.39 9.24
N LYS A 51 16.02 3.29 9.24
CA LYS A 51 15.39 2.71 8.05
C LYS A 51 13.90 2.61 8.29
N THR A 52 13.11 3.31 7.51
CA THR A 52 11.65 3.14 7.47
C THR A 52 11.31 2.28 6.26
N ILE A 53 10.75 1.10 6.52
CA ILE A 53 10.39 0.11 5.50
C ILE A 53 8.88 0.12 5.30
N THR A 54 8.46 0.34 4.05
CA THR A 54 7.09 0.15 3.57
C THR A 54 7.11 -0.88 2.43
N PRO A 55 5.96 -1.41 1.98
CA PRO A 55 5.94 -2.27 0.80
C PRO A 55 6.70 -1.64 -0.37
N TYR A 56 7.70 -2.37 -0.85
CA TYR A 56 8.55 -2.02 -1.98
C TYR A 56 9.44 -0.77 -1.85
N THR A 57 9.60 -0.21 -0.65
CA THR A 57 10.39 1.01 -0.46
C THR A 57 11.14 1.01 0.88
N GLU A 58 12.40 1.44 0.82
CA GLU A 58 13.19 1.85 1.97
C GLU A 58 13.35 3.38 1.96
N VAL A 59 13.14 4.02 3.11
CA VAL A 59 13.67 5.36 3.41
C VAL A 59 14.80 5.21 4.41
N PHE A 60 16.02 5.49 3.96
CA PHE A 60 17.22 5.49 4.79
C PHE A 60 17.55 6.91 5.22
N GLU A 61 17.83 7.11 6.50
CA GLU A 61 18.24 8.38 7.07
C GLU A 61 19.46 8.18 7.97
N LEU A 62 20.40 9.11 7.89
CA LEU A 62 21.58 9.18 8.75
C LEU A 62 21.51 10.45 9.59
N PHE A 63 21.81 10.32 10.87
CA PHE A 63 21.76 11.41 11.84
C PHE A 63 23.11 11.59 12.52
N ASP A 64 23.47 12.83 12.82
CA ASP A 64 24.59 13.14 13.73
C ASP A 64 24.22 12.79 15.19
N ALA A 65 25.16 13.03 16.10
CA ALA A 65 24.96 12.75 17.53
C ALA A 65 23.86 13.63 18.15
N GLU A 66 23.60 14.80 17.57
CA GLU A 66 22.59 15.77 17.98
C GLU A 66 21.20 15.46 17.39
N GLY A 67 21.09 14.48 16.50
CA GLY A 67 19.82 14.05 15.88
C GLY A 67 19.41 14.87 14.66
N LYS A 68 20.32 15.62 14.05
CA LYS A 68 20.09 16.31 12.77
C LYS A 68 20.37 15.35 11.62
N VAL A 69 19.51 15.40 10.61
CA VAL A 69 19.65 14.59 9.39
C VAL A 69 20.87 15.04 8.60
N ILE A 70 21.82 14.13 8.42
CA ILE A 70 23.01 14.29 7.57
C ILE A 70 22.71 13.85 6.14
N ASP A 71 22.01 12.73 5.99
CA ASP A 71 21.67 12.14 4.69
C ASP A 71 20.30 11.50 4.74
N ARG A 72 19.60 11.53 3.61
CA ARG A 72 18.29 10.93 3.43
C ARG A 72 18.12 10.44 2.01
N GLN A 73 17.86 9.14 1.87
CA GLN A 73 17.69 8.47 0.59
C GLN A 73 16.39 7.67 0.59
N LYS A 74 15.66 7.69 -0.52
CA LYS A 74 14.52 6.81 -0.77
C LYS A 74 14.88 5.86 -1.89
N LYS A 75 14.73 4.56 -1.66
CA LYS A 75 15.12 3.51 -2.59
C LYS A 75 13.98 2.52 -2.79
N PRO A 76 13.74 2.02 -4.01
CA PRO A 76 12.96 0.80 -4.19
C PRO A 76 13.62 -0.35 -3.43
N LEU A 77 12.78 -1.24 -2.91
CA LEU A 77 13.16 -2.40 -2.11
C LEU A 77 12.40 -3.63 -2.61
N SER A 78 13.06 -4.78 -2.68
CA SER A 78 12.40 -6.08 -2.84
C SER A 78 12.82 -7.02 -1.71
N ILE A 79 12.03 -8.08 -1.50
CA ILE A 79 12.37 -9.19 -0.61
C ILE A 79 12.29 -10.48 -1.42
N GLU A 80 13.26 -11.35 -1.21
CA GLU A 80 13.29 -12.70 -1.75
C GLU A 80 13.62 -13.70 -0.62
N VAL A 81 13.10 -14.92 -0.70
CA VAL A 81 13.43 -15.99 0.24
C VAL A 81 14.08 -17.13 -0.53
N ILE A 82 15.41 -17.28 -0.38
CA ILE A 82 16.20 -18.30 -1.08
C ILE A 82 16.65 -19.32 -0.05
N ASN A 83 16.26 -20.60 -0.21
CA ASN A 83 16.64 -21.69 0.69
C ASN A 83 16.34 -21.39 2.18
N GLY A 84 15.25 -20.67 2.46
CA GLY A 84 14.85 -20.29 3.82
C GLY A 84 15.62 -19.13 4.43
N ILE A 85 16.49 -18.46 3.66
CA ILE A 85 17.18 -17.24 4.06
C ILE A 85 16.46 -16.05 3.41
N ASN A 86 16.10 -15.06 4.22
CA ASN A 86 15.48 -13.84 3.72
C ASN A 86 16.57 -12.90 3.21
N TYR A 87 16.33 -12.35 2.03
CA TYR A 87 17.13 -11.33 1.39
C TYR A 87 16.28 -10.09 1.19
N PHE A 88 16.85 -8.93 1.44
CA PHE A 88 16.28 -7.68 0.96
C PHE A 88 17.24 -7.06 -0.04
N THR A 89 16.69 -6.50 -1.12
CA THR A 89 17.49 -5.87 -2.17
C THR A 89 17.04 -4.44 -2.37
N ILE A 90 17.96 -3.50 -2.22
CA ILE A 90 17.73 -2.08 -2.53
C ILE A 90 18.25 -1.76 -3.94
N TYR A 91 17.54 -0.84 -4.61
CA TYR A 91 17.85 -0.42 -5.99
C TYR A 91 18.16 1.09 -6.06
N PRO A 92 19.31 1.55 -5.54
CA PRO A 92 19.77 2.92 -5.77
C PRO A 92 20.02 3.20 -7.28
N PRO A 93 20.15 4.48 -7.70
CA PRO A 93 20.43 4.81 -9.09
C PRO A 93 21.70 4.09 -9.61
N ASN A 94 21.54 3.29 -10.66
CA ASN A 94 22.60 2.54 -11.34
C ASN A 94 23.32 1.46 -10.51
N ASN A 95 22.76 1.03 -9.38
CA ASN A 95 23.37 -0.03 -8.58
C ASN A 95 22.28 -0.87 -7.88
N GLU A 96 22.65 -2.09 -7.50
CA GLU A 96 21.79 -3.02 -6.78
C GLU A 96 22.58 -3.59 -5.59
N ALA A 97 21.89 -3.78 -4.47
CA ALA A 97 22.50 -4.28 -3.26
C ALA A 97 21.55 -5.23 -2.55
N SER A 98 21.88 -6.52 -2.55
CA SER A 98 21.16 -7.54 -1.80
C SER A 98 21.88 -7.89 -0.51
N PHE A 99 21.13 -8.07 0.57
CA PHE A 99 21.65 -8.34 1.90
C PHE A 99 20.81 -9.43 2.57
N PRO A 100 21.44 -10.49 3.12
CA PRO A 100 20.71 -11.46 3.91
C PRO A 100 20.35 -10.83 5.25
N PHE A 101 19.15 -11.14 5.72
CA PHE A 101 18.67 -10.64 7.00
C PHE A 101 17.84 -11.64 7.78
N LYS A 102 17.74 -11.39 9.08
CA LYS A 102 16.83 -12.10 9.97
C LYS A 102 16.22 -11.16 10.99
N ILE A 103 14.95 -11.37 11.31
CA ILE A 103 14.28 -10.66 12.40
C ILE A 103 14.05 -11.64 13.55
N VAL A 104 14.54 -11.30 14.73
CA VAL A 104 14.39 -12.08 15.96
C VAL A 104 14.12 -11.11 17.09
N ASP A 105 13.05 -11.32 17.86
CA ASP A 105 12.70 -10.54 19.05
C ASP A 105 12.71 -9.01 18.83
N GLY A 106 12.11 -8.57 17.73
CA GLY A 106 12.03 -7.13 17.40
C GLY A 106 13.35 -6.49 17.01
N LYS A 107 14.37 -7.30 16.68
CA LYS A 107 15.66 -6.86 16.14
C LYS A 107 15.85 -7.36 14.72
N TRP A 108 16.28 -6.48 13.84
CA TRP A 108 16.66 -6.80 12.48
C TRP A 108 18.18 -6.91 12.39
N TYR A 109 18.65 -8.13 12.10
CA TYR A 109 20.04 -8.46 11.84
C TYR A 109 20.28 -8.43 10.34
N GLU A 110 21.07 -7.47 9.88
CA GLU A 110 21.48 -7.28 8.49
C GLU A 110 22.98 -7.60 8.39
N ASN A 111 23.36 -8.58 7.57
CA ASN A 111 24.78 -8.87 7.35
C ASN A 111 25.37 -7.89 6.34
N MET A 112 26.49 -7.27 6.70
CA MET A 112 27.24 -6.40 5.80
C MET A 112 28.09 -7.29 4.90
N ARG A 113 27.62 -7.59 3.68
CA ARG A 113 28.16 -8.29 2.48
C ARG A 113 29.33 -9.30 2.58
N GLY A 114 30.11 -9.35 3.64
CA GLY A 114 31.24 -10.24 3.88
C GLY A 114 30.90 -11.74 3.96
N MET A 115 29.63 -12.12 4.17
CA MET A 115 29.25 -13.54 4.08
C MET A 115 29.09 -14.05 2.64
N LEU A 116 28.78 -13.16 1.68
CA LEU A 116 28.35 -13.55 0.32
C LEU A 116 29.19 -12.90 -0.80
N SER A 117 30.22 -12.14 -0.45
CA SER A 117 31.15 -11.55 -1.41
C SER A 117 32.58 -11.93 -1.07
N ASN A 118 33.43 -12.08 -2.08
CA ASN A 118 34.89 -12.27 -1.93
C ASN A 118 35.60 -10.96 -1.50
N ASN A 119 34.89 -10.07 -0.84
CA ASN A 119 35.42 -8.79 -0.36
C ASN A 119 36.07 -8.99 1.02
N SER A 120 36.88 -8.03 1.45
CA SER A 120 37.58 -8.05 2.76
C SER A 120 36.66 -7.78 3.97
N GLU A 121 35.33 -7.81 3.80
CA GLU A 121 34.37 -7.62 4.88
C GLU A 121 34.26 -8.87 5.74
N LYS A 122 34.10 -8.70 7.06
CA LYS A 122 34.09 -9.84 7.97
C LYS A 122 32.73 -10.54 7.93
N PRO A 123 32.68 -11.87 7.76
CA PRO A 123 31.42 -12.62 7.61
C PRO A 123 30.53 -12.58 8.86
N ASP A 124 31.08 -12.22 10.03
CA ASP A 124 30.40 -12.14 11.32
C ASP A 124 29.89 -10.72 11.68
N GLN A 125 30.01 -9.74 10.77
CA GLN A 125 29.57 -8.38 11.04
C GLN A 125 28.10 -8.16 10.66
N PHE A 126 27.31 -7.81 11.67
CA PHE A 126 25.90 -7.48 11.52
C PHE A 126 25.62 -6.04 11.95
N LEU A 127 24.83 -5.34 11.14
CA LEU A 127 24.05 -4.21 11.60
C LEU A 127 22.82 -4.76 12.33
N VAL A 128 22.68 -4.38 13.60
CA VAL A 128 21.55 -4.80 14.44
C VAL A 128 20.66 -3.61 14.70
N TYR A 129 19.53 -3.56 13.99
CA TYR A 129 18.52 -2.54 14.18
C TYR A 129 17.50 -2.95 15.24
N LYS A 130 17.04 -2.00 16.04
CA LYS A 130 15.89 -2.15 16.93
C LYS A 130 14.67 -1.52 16.30
N LYS A 131 13.51 -2.14 16.44
CA LYS A 131 12.23 -1.53 16.04
C LYS A 131 11.93 -0.35 16.96
N THR A 132 11.76 0.85 16.40
CA THR A 132 11.70 2.11 17.18
C THR A 132 10.43 2.93 16.96
N ASP A 133 9.62 2.61 15.95
CA ASP A 133 8.28 3.18 15.78
C ASP A 133 7.37 2.26 14.93
N GLN A 134 6.11 2.68 14.74
CA GLN A 134 5.15 2.05 13.84
C GLN A 134 5.33 2.57 12.40
N PRO A 135 5.20 1.70 11.37
CA PRO A 135 5.39 2.09 9.98
C PRO A 135 4.48 3.26 9.59
N VAL A 136 4.98 4.16 8.73
CA VAL A 136 4.19 5.24 8.10
C VAL A 136 3.05 4.66 7.24
N PHE A 137 3.11 3.36 6.91
CA PHE A 137 2.11 2.63 6.14
C PHE A 137 1.76 1.30 6.81
N SER A 138 0.52 1.16 7.29
CA SER A 138 -0.11 -0.13 7.56
C SER A 138 -0.84 -0.58 6.29
N ASP A 139 -0.70 -1.86 5.90
CA ASP A 139 -1.53 -2.41 4.85
C ASP A 139 -2.98 -2.44 5.36
N LYS A 140 -3.80 -1.52 4.84
CA LYS A 140 -5.22 -1.40 5.16
C LYS A 140 -6.11 -2.16 4.19
N SER A 141 -5.54 -2.99 3.33
CA SER A 141 -6.32 -3.78 2.38
C SER A 141 -7.31 -4.68 3.12
N SER A 142 -8.57 -4.63 2.70
CA SER A 142 -9.63 -5.47 3.24
C SER A 142 -10.73 -5.68 2.23
N PHE A 143 -11.52 -6.73 2.44
CA PHE A 143 -12.69 -7.06 1.64
C PHE A 143 -13.85 -7.42 2.59
N THR A 144 -15.03 -6.86 2.33
CA THR A 144 -16.23 -7.23 3.09
C THR A 144 -17.50 -7.15 2.25
N LYS A 145 -18.46 -8.01 2.58
CA LYS A 145 -19.84 -7.98 2.08
C LYS A 145 -20.86 -7.59 3.16
N LYS A 146 -20.38 -7.07 4.30
CA LYS A 146 -21.19 -6.66 5.46
C LYS A 146 -20.59 -5.41 6.12
N GLY A 147 -21.43 -4.69 6.88
CA GLY A 147 -21.03 -3.53 7.67
C GLY A 147 -21.46 -2.20 7.07
N GLU A 148 -21.19 -1.10 7.78
CA GLU A 148 -21.74 0.23 7.49
C GLU A 148 -21.41 0.73 6.08
N ASP A 149 -20.18 0.51 5.58
CA ASP A 149 -19.81 0.92 4.22
C ASP A 149 -20.61 0.16 3.15
N VAL A 150 -20.90 -1.13 3.38
CA VAL A 150 -21.69 -1.95 2.45
C VAL A 150 -23.16 -1.55 2.49
N GLU A 151 -23.69 -1.25 3.68
CA GLU A 151 -25.05 -0.72 3.82
C GLU A 151 -25.20 0.66 3.17
N LEU A 152 -24.16 1.50 3.17
CA LEU A 152 -24.15 2.77 2.43
C LEU A 152 -24.23 2.53 0.91
N VAL A 153 -23.40 1.64 0.35
CA VAL A 153 -23.46 1.28 -1.08
C VAL A 153 -24.84 0.76 -1.46
N LYS A 154 -25.40 -0.12 -0.62
CA LYS A 154 -26.75 -0.64 -0.79
C LYS A 154 -27.81 0.47 -0.78
N ALA A 155 -27.77 1.36 0.21
CA ALA A 155 -28.69 2.48 0.34
C ALA A 155 -28.64 3.42 -0.88
N ILE A 156 -27.44 3.68 -1.43
CA ILE A 156 -27.27 4.48 -2.65
C ILE A 156 -28.06 3.84 -3.82
N ILE A 157 -27.85 2.55 -4.06
CA ILE A 157 -28.48 1.84 -5.19
C ILE A 157 -29.98 1.66 -4.98
N GLU A 158 -30.41 1.31 -3.78
CA GLU A 158 -31.82 1.06 -3.46
C GLU A 158 -32.65 2.35 -3.46
N ASN A 159 -32.12 3.47 -2.96
CA ASN A 159 -32.82 4.76 -3.03
C ASN A 159 -32.96 5.26 -4.47
N TYR A 160 -31.93 5.10 -5.30
CA TYR A 160 -32.06 5.36 -6.73
C TYR A 160 -33.16 4.48 -7.33
N ALA A 161 -33.09 3.16 -7.15
CA ALA A 161 -34.05 2.24 -7.76
C ALA A 161 -35.52 2.52 -7.33
N ALA A 162 -35.71 2.94 -6.08
CA ALA A 162 -37.00 3.33 -5.53
C ALA A 162 -37.50 4.72 -5.96
N GLY A 163 -36.68 5.49 -6.71
CA GLY A 163 -37.01 6.87 -7.11
C GLY A 163 -36.92 7.88 -5.95
N LYS A 164 -36.31 7.52 -4.83
CA LYS A 164 -36.13 8.39 -3.65
C LYS A 164 -34.90 9.28 -3.83
N ILE A 165 -34.96 10.18 -4.81
CA ILE A 165 -33.77 10.92 -5.25
C ILE A 165 -33.24 11.91 -4.19
N ASP A 166 -34.10 12.41 -3.31
CA ASP A 166 -33.67 13.27 -2.19
C ASP A 166 -32.91 12.46 -1.13
N ASP A 167 -33.41 11.26 -0.78
CA ASP A 167 -32.72 10.34 0.12
C ASP A 167 -31.39 9.85 -0.48
N TYR A 168 -31.37 9.56 -1.78
CA TYR A 168 -30.15 9.26 -2.53
C TYR A 168 -29.12 10.40 -2.40
N LEU A 169 -29.55 11.65 -2.64
CA LEU A 169 -28.67 12.81 -2.62
C LEU A 169 -28.11 13.08 -1.20
N ALA A 170 -28.88 12.79 -0.16
CA ALA A 170 -28.48 12.96 1.24
C ALA A 170 -27.33 12.03 1.67
N LEU A 171 -27.05 10.96 0.92
CA LEU A 171 -25.95 10.02 1.21
C LEU A 171 -24.57 10.54 0.77
N PHE A 172 -24.52 11.67 0.07
CA PHE A 172 -23.29 12.22 -0.49
C PHE A 172 -22.93 13.57 0.14
N THR A 173 -21.63 13.86 0.18
CA THR A 173 -21.15 15.21 0.50
C THR A 173 -21.47 16.16 -0.65
N LYS A 174 -21.54 17.46 -0.35
CA LYS A 174 -21.90 18.50 -1.34
C LYS A 174 -20.94 18.58 -2.52
N ASP A 175 -19.68 18.19 -2.33
CA ASP A 175 -18.60 18.20 -3.31
C ASP A 175 -18.38 16.84 -4.00
N ALA A 176 -19.19 15.83 -3.70
CA ALA A 176 -19.11 14.52 -4.32
C ALA A 176 -19.32 14.62 -5.84
N LYS A 177 -18.52 13.83 -6.57
CA LYS A 177 -18.53 13.78 -8.03
C LYS A 177 -18.73 12.36 -8.54
N VAL A 178 -19.25 12.27 -9.75
CA VAL A 178 -19.42 11.02 -10.49
C VAL A 178 -18.82 11.16 -11.89
N THR A 179 -18.25 10.07 -12.37
CA THR A 179 -17.76 9.92 -13.74
C THR A 179 -18.36 8.67 -14.33
N HIS A 180 -18.78 8.75 -15.59
CA HIS A 180 -19.26 7.61 -16.37
C HIS A 180 -18.38 7.45 -17.61
N ASN A 181 -17.82 6.26 -17.84
CA ASN A 181 -17.01 5.90 -19.01
C ASN A 181 -15.94 6.94 -19.42
N ASN A 182 -15.18 7.45 -18.45
CA ASN A 182 -14.11 8.45 -18.64
C ASN A 182 -14.57 9.84 -19.12
N ASN A 183 -15.85 10.19 -18.98
CA ASN A 183 -16.32 11.55 -19.20
C ASN A 183 -15.82 12.52 -18.12
N GLU A 184 -15.92 13.82 -18.39
CA GLU A 184 -15.68 14.85 -17.39
C GLU A 184 -16.56 14.60 -16.14
N PRO A 185 -15.97 14.64 -14.92
CA PRO A 185 -16.73 14.43 -13.69
C PRO A 185 -17.81 15.51 -13.52
N ILE A 186 -19.04 15.09 -13.25
CA ILE A 186 -20.14 15.98 -12.84
C ILE A 186 -20.37 15.86 -11.34
N THR A 187 -21.05 16.84 -10.75
CA THR A 187 -21.45 16.76 -9.34
C THR A 187 -22.59 15.75 -9.14
N ILE A 188 -22.68 15.14 -7.96
CA ILE A 188 -23.82 14.27 -7.63
C ILE A 188 -25.15 15.05 -7.68
N SER A 189 -25.14 16.36 -7.38
CA SER A 189 -26.34 17.20 -7.51
C SER A 189 -26.81 17.32 -8.95
N GLU A 190 -25.91 17.35 -9.93
CA GLU A 190 -26.26 17.34 -11.36
C GLU A 190 -26.78 15.98 -11.77
N LEU A 191 -26.13 14.90 -11.33
CA LEU A 191 -26.60 13.53 -11.58
C LEU A 191 -28.02 13.30 -11.02
N ALA A 192 -28.32 13.83 -9.83
CA ALA A 192 -29.63 13.71 -9.21
C ALA A 192 -30.74 14.36 -10.08
N LYS A 193 -30.45 15.42 -10.84
CA LYS A 193 -31.42 15.99 -11.79
C LYS A 193 -31.71 15.00 -12.92
N THR A 194 -30.67 14.38 -13.47
CA THR A 194 -30.80 13.33 -14.50
C THR A 194 -31.59 12.13 -13.99
N HIS A 195 -31.36 11.71 -12.74
CA HIS A 195 -32.13 10.62 -12.14
C HIS A 195 -33.62 10.95 -11.98
N ARG A 196 -33.97 12.18 -11.56
CA ARG A 196 -35.38 12.59 -11.49
C ARG A 196 -36.06 12.50 -12.86
N VAL A 197 -35.43 13.07 -13.89
CA VAL A 197 -35.94 13.02 -15.27
C VAL A 197 -36.10 11.57 -15.75
N HIS A 198 -35.13 10.69 -15.43
CA HIS A 198 -35.24 9.27 -15.78
C HIS A 198 -36.47 8.61 -15.12
N HIS A 199 -36.70 8.85 -13.83
CA HIS A 199 -37.85 8.29 -13.12
C HIS A 199 -39.20 8.84 -13.60
N GLU A 200 -39.24 10.05 -14.15
CA GLU A 200 -40.44 10.61 -14.80
C GLU A 200 -40.74 9.94 -16.15
N GLN A 201 -39.72 9.39 -16.83
CA GLN A 201 -39.85 8.82 -18.18
C GLN A 201 -40.19 7.33 -18.21
N ILE A 202 -39.93 6.60 -17.12
CA ILE A 202 -40.13 5.15 -17.06
C ILE A 202 -41.53 4.78 -16.57
N ALA A 203 -42.14 3.78 -17.22
CA ALA A 203 -43.43 3.23 -16.83
C ALA A 203 -43.26 2.18 -15.71
N GLY A 204 -42.89 2.66 -14.51
CA GLY A 204 -42.76 1.83 -13.30
C GLY A 204 -41.40 1.91 -12.62
N PRO A 205 -41.24 1.29 -11.44
CA PRO A 205 -40.00 1.38 -10.67
C PRO A 205 -38.86 0.62 -11.36
N VAL A 206 -37.64 1.09 -11.13
CA VAL A 206 -36.43 0.33 -11.49
C VAL A 206 -36.37 -0.89 -10.58
N LYS A 207 -36.32 -2.09 -11.17
CA LYS A 207 -36.25 -3.35 -10.40
C LYS A 207 -34.81 -3.83 -10.32
N ILE A 208 -34.36 -4.09 -9.09
CA ILE A 208 -33.10 -4.79 -8.83
C ILE A 208 -33.41 -6.29 -8.91
N LEU A 209 -32.91 -6.96 -9.97
CA LEU A 209 -33.17 -8.38 -10.22
C LEU A 209 -32.16 -9.30 -9.52
N SER A 210 -30.95 -8.80 -9.36
CA SER A 210 -29.85 -9.41 -8.63
C SER A 210 -28.98 -8.30 -8.08
N SER A 211 -28.35 -8.51 -6.92
CA SER A 211 -27.39 -7.57 -6.39
C SER A 211 -26.24 -8.29 -5.68
N ASN A 212 -25.04 -7.78 -5.90
CA ASN A 212 -23.89 -8.01 -5.04
C ASN A 212 -23.36 -6.66 -4.56
N TYR A 213 -23.27 -6.50 -3.24
CA TYR A 213 -22.72 -5.31 -2.60
C TYR A 213 -21.45 -5.70 -1.84
N GLU A 214 -20.37 -4.99 -2.12
CA GLU A 214 -19.09 -5.23 -1.49
C GLU A 214 -18.28 -3.95 -1.37
N VAL A 215 -17.35 -3.96 -0.43
CA VAL A 215 -16.37 -2.89 -0.26
C VAL A 215 -14.98 -3.50 -0.24
N VAL A 216 -14.11 -2.94 -1.08
CA VAL A 216 -12.69 -3.26 -1.16
C VAL A 216 -11.91 -2.06 -0.64
N ALA A 217 -11.07 -2.26 0.36
CA ALA A 217 -10.06 -1.27 0.74
C ALA A 217 -8.73 -1.61 0.06
N THR A 218 -8.04 -0.59 -0.46
CA THR A 218 -6.65 -0.73 -0.93
C THR A 218 -5.68 -0.56 0.21
N ALA A 219 -4.42 -0.92 -0.02
CA ALA A 219 -3.40 -0.93 1.01
C ALA A 219 -3.17 0.44 1.69
N ASN A 220 -3.44 1.54 0.97
CA ASN A 220 -3.39 2.92 1.50
C ASN A 220 -4.65 3.35 2.29
N GLY A 221 -5.67 2.50 2.38
CA GLY A 221 -6.92 2.75 3.10
C GLY A 221 -8.03 3.40 2.28
N ASN A 222 -7.83 3.65 0.98
CA ASN A 222 -8.94 4.08 0.12
C ASN A 222 -9.95 2.94 0.00
N LYS A 223 -11.24 3.25 0.12
CA LYS A 223 -12.33 2.28 0.00
C LYS A 223 -13.05 2.46 -1.34
N TYR A 224 -13.40 1.34 -1.95
CA TYR A 224 -14.14 1.27 -3.20
C TYR A 224 -15.38 0.40 -2.97
N GLY A 225 -16.55 1.01 -3.08
CA GLY A 225 -17.82 0.31 -3.03
C GLY A 225 -18.19 -0.20 -4.42
N HIS A 226 -18.55 -1.46 -4.53
CA HIS A 226 -19.04 -2.04 -5.77
C HIS A 226 -20.48 -2.52 -5.62
N ALA A 227 -21.27 -2.26 -6.65
CA ALA A 227 -22.63 -2.75 -6.79
C ALA A 227 -22.86 -3.19 -8.23
N TRP A 228 -23.28 -4.44 -8.44
CA TRP A 228 -23.65 -5.00 -9.74
C TRP A 228 -24.69 -6.11 -9.62
#